data_AF-A0ABD5NDB2-F1
#
_entry.id   AF-A0ABD5NDB2-F1
#
_cell.length_a   1.000
_cell.length_b   1.000
_cell.length_c   1.000
_cell.angle_alpha   90.00
_cell.angle_beta   90.00
_cell.angle_gamma   90.00
#
_symmetry.space_group_name_H-M   'P 1'
#
loop_
_entity.id
_entity.type
_entity.pdbx_description
1 polymer ?
#
loop_
_entity_poly.entity_id
_entity_poly.type
_entity_poly.pdbx_seq_one_letter_code
_entity_poly.pdbx_strand_id
1 'polypeptide(L)'
;MYEESFSTDWDGEELDREEAIWRAYALGVSAALGETNPEEYRELVAATGRSLVEMAYDEGKSSAADLDSRIASGAADEDASDFPSREKAVWSKLITYREESGGEFETAGGGRDRDDLPEFLYHIDLDALDRDDLARLRLPEFLSRK
;
A
#
# COMPACT_ATOMS: atom_id res chain seq x y z
N MET A 1 14.35 5.91 -5.16
CA MET A 1 13.37 4.82 -5.35
C MET A 1 11.95 5.35 -5.41
N TYR A 2 11.38 5.82 -4.29
CA TYR A 2 9.99 6.30 -4.26
C TYR A 2 9.73 7.45 -5.23
N GLU A 3 10.54 8.50 -5.17
CA GLU A 3 10.42 9.69 -6.03
C GLU A 3 10.69 9.40 -7.53
N GLU A 4 11.30 8.26 -7.86
CA GLU A 4 11.49 7.83 -9.25
C GLU A 4 10.22 7.19 -9.82
N SER A 5 9.39 6.59 -8.96
CA SER A 5 8.18 5.88 -9.37
C SER A 5 6.93 6.74 -9.16
N PHE A 6 6.85 7.50 -8.07
CA PHE A 6 5.68 8.30 -7.72
C PHE A 6 5.99 9.79 -7.83
N SER A 7 5.09 10.54 -8.47
CA SER A 7 5.08 11.99 -8.35
C SER A 7 4.55 12.39 -6.96
N THR A 8 5.27 13.27 -6.27
CA THR A 8 4.87 13.85 -4.98
C THR A 8 3.99 15.10 -5.15
N ASP A 9 3.81 15.58 -6.40
CA ASP A 9 2.94 16.73 -6.72
C ASP A 9 1.48 16.27 -6.96
N TRP A 10 0.87 15.60 -5.99
CA TRP A 10 -0.54 15.19 -6.05
C TRP A 10 -1.40 16.11 -5.18
N ASP A 11 -2.55 16.51 -5.70
CA ASP A 11 -3.53 17.27 -4.93
C ASP A 11 -4.20 16.34 -3.90
N GLY A 12 -4.16 16.74 -2.63
CA GLY A 12 -4.67 15.90 -1.53
C GLY A 12 -6.14 15.52 -1.60
N GLU A 13 -6.92 16.19 -2.44
CA GLU A 13 -8.33 15.88 -2.73
C GLU A 13 -8.51 14.88 -3.88
N GLU A 14 -7.50 14.67 -4.74
CA GLU A 14 -7.57 13.76 -5.89
C GLU A 14 -7.03 12.36 -5.60
N LEU A 15 -6.36 12.19 -4.45
CA LEU A 15 -5.78 10.91 -4.07
C LEU A 15 -6.87 9.95 -3.56
N ASP A 16 -7.15 8.91 -4.34
CA ASP A 16 -8.03 7.84 -3.89
C ASP A 16 -7.45 7.10 -2.69
N ARG A 17 -8.33 6.57 -1.82
CA ARG A 17 -7.92 5.82 -0.62
C ARG A 17 -7.03 4.64 -0.96
N GLU A 18 -7.33 3.90 -2.03
CA GLU A 18 -6.54 2.74 -2.45
C GLU A 18 -5.14 3.20 -2.91
N GLU A 19 -5.06 4.31 -3.65
CA GLU A 19 -3.79 4.90 -4.07
C GLU A 19 -2.97 5.38 -2.86
N ALA A 20 -3.61 5.98 -1.86
CA ALA A 20 -2.93 6.41 -0.64
C ALA A 20 -2.35 5.24 0.16
N ILE A 21 -3.09 4.13 0.26
CA ILE A 21 -2.63 2.90 0.90
C ILE A 21 -1.44 2.33 0.12
N TRP A 22 -1.52 2.30 -1.21
CA TRP A 22 -0.43 1.81 -2.06
C TRP A 22 0.83 2.67 -1.95
N ARG A 23 0.68 3.99 -1.97
CA ARG A 23 1.79 4.94 -1.75
C ARG A 23 2.41 4.77 -0.37
N ALA A 24 1.60 4.57 0.67
CA ALA A 24 2.09 4.30 2.02
C ALA A 24 2.90 3.01 2.08
N TYR A 25 2.43 1.95 1.42
CA TYR A 25 3.18 0.70 1.24
C TYR A 25 4.52 0.93 0.53
N ALA A 26 4.51 1.63 -0.60
CA ALA A 26 5.72 1.96 -1.35
C ALA A 26 6.72 2.82 -0.55
N LEU A 27 6.24 3.79 0.23
CA LEU A 27 7.07 4.53 1.18
C LEU A 27 7.71 3.61 2.22
N GLY A 28 6.97 2.61 2.70
CA GLY A 28 7.48 1.61 3.63
C GLY A 28 8.61 0.79 3.02
N VAL A 29 8.43 0.29 1.78
CA VAL A 29 9.46 -0.42 1.04
C VAL A 29 10.70 0.46 0.86
N SER A 30 10.53 1.70 0.41
CA SER A 30 11.62 2.67 0.23
C SER A 30 12.40 2.88 1.54
N ALA A 31 11.68 3.04 2.65
CA ALA A 31 12.29 3.27 3.95
C ALA A 31 13.11 2.08 4.44
N ALA A 32 12.65 0.85 4.20
CA ALA A 32 13.43 -0.36 4.52
C ALA A 32 14.71 -0.46 3.67
N LEU A 33 14.70 0.05 2.44
CA LEU A 33 15.87 0.15 1.56
C LEU A 33 16.78 1.36 1.86
N GLY A 34 16.44 2.16 2.87
CA GLY A 34 17.26 3.27 3.37
C GLY A 34 16.85 4.67 2.88
N GLU A 35 15.79 4.79 2.09
CA GLU A 35 15.27 6.06 1.58
C GLU A 35 13.93 6.43 2.25
N THR A 36 13.93 7.44 3.12
CA THR A 36 12.73 7.89 3.84
C THR A 36 12.18 9.20 3.27
N ASN A 37 10.86 9.30 3.10
CA ASN A 37 10.18 10.55 2.76
C ASN A 37 9.12 10.91 3.83
N PRO A 38 9.50 11.66 4.89
CA PRO A 38 8.60 11.96 6.00
C PRO A 38 7.56 13.05 5.69
N GLU A 39 7.71 13.79 4.58
CA GLU A 39 6.73 14.78 4.13
C GLU A 39 5.55 14.07 3.46
N GLU A 40 5.81 13.26 2.45
CA GLU A 40 4.79 12.44 1.77
C GLU A 40 4.00 11.60 2.78
N TYR A 41 4.68 10.97 3.75
CA TYR A 41 4.01 10.19 4.80
C TYR A 41 2.97 11.01 5.57
N ARG A 42 3.30 12.26 5.92
CA ARG A 42 2.37 13.15 6.65
C ARG A 42 1.18 13.54 5.78
N GLU A 43 1.40 13.75 4.49
CA GLU A 43 0.33 14.09 3.55
C GLU A 43 -0.63 12.91 3.35
N LEU A 44 -0.11 11.69 3.22
CA LEU A 44 -0.94 10.47 3.16
C LEU A 44 -1.76 10.28 4.45
N VAL A 45 -1.15 10.53 5.62
CA VAL A 45 -1.85 10.47 6.92
C VAL A 45 -3.00 11.48 6.96
N ALA A 46 -2.80 12.68 6.41
CA ALA A 46 -3.84 13.71 6.35
C ALA A 46 -4.99 13.34 5.42
N ALA A 47 -4.69 12.72 4.27
CA ALA A 47 -5.69 12.33 3.26
C ALA A 47 -6.52 11.10 3.67
N THR A 48 -5.88 10.03 4.16
CA THR A 48 -6.53 8.72 4.35
C THR A 48 -6.72 8.31 5.81
N GLY A 49 -5.98 8.96 6.71
CA GLY A 49 -6.01 8.69 8.14
C GLY A 49 -4.86 7.80 8.61
N ARG A 50 -4.37 8.11 9.81
CA ARG A 50 -3.13 7.55 10.38
C ARG A 50 -3.09 6.02 10.42
N SER A 51 -4.15 5.36 10.88
CA SER A 51 -4.11 3.91 11.13
C SER A 51 -3.90 3.08 9.86
N LEU A 52 -4.50 3.48 8.74
CA LEU A 52 -4.35 2.76 7.47
C LEU A 52 -2.96 3.01 6.88
N VAL A 53 -2.49 4.25 6.94
CA VAL A 53 -1.17 4.64 6.44
C VAL A 53 -0.05 3.98 7.24
N GLU A 54 -0.14 3.97 8.58
CA GLU A 54 0.83 3.29 9.45
C GLU A 54 0.89 1.80 9.15
N MET A 55 -0.28 1.15 9.03
CA MET A 55 -0.35 -0.28 8.73
C MET A 55 0.28 -0.61 7.38
N ALA A 56 -0.09 0.11 6.32
CA ALA A 56 0.47 -0.11 4.99
C ALA A 56 1.97 0.18 4.93
N TYR A 57 2.43 1.23 5.60
CA TYR A 57 3.84 1.57 5.70
C TYR A 57 4.66 0.51 6.44
N ASP A 58 4.15 0.01 7.56
CA ASP A 58 4.80 -1.06 8.33
C ASP A 58 4.81 -2.39 7.55
N GLU A 59 3.75 -2.68 6.80
CA GLU A 59 3.69 -3.82 5.90
C GLU A 59 4.75 -3.70 4.80
N GLY A 60 4.84 -2.56 4.11
CA GLY A 60 5.85 -2.32 3.08
C GLY A 60 7.28 -2.49 3.59
N LYS A 61 7.58 -2.00 4.80
CA LYS A 61 8.89 -2.23 5.43
C LYS A 61 9.15 -3.72 5.67
N SER A 62 8.16 -4.44 6.18
CA SER A 62 8.28 -5.85 6.53
C SER A 62 8.44 -6.72 5.28
N SER A 63 7.65 -6.47 4.22
CA SER A 63 7.78 -7.17 2.93
C SER A 63 9.16 -6.95 2.31
N ALA A 64 9.67 -5.72 2.33
CA ALA A 64 11.00 -5.40 1.80
C ALA A 64 12.10 -6.11 2.56
N ALA A 65 12.02 -6.16 3.90
CA ALA A 65 12.99 -6.86 4.73
C ALA A 65 12.97 -8.39 4.51
N ASP A 66 11.78 -8.99 4.38
CA ASP A 66 11.64 -10.42 4.09
C ASP A 66 12.25 -10.76 2.73
N LEU A 67 11.86 -10.03 1.68
CA LEU A 67 12.36 -10.27 0.34
C LEU A 67 13.88 -10.05 0.24
N ASP A 68 14.40 -8.98 0.86
CA ASP A 68 15.85 -8.72 0.90
C ASP A 68 16.60 -9.88 1.55
N SER A 69 16.08 -10.43 2.65
CA SER A 69 16.65 -11.60 3.33
C SER A 69 16.61 -12.85 2.45
N ARG A 70 15.50 -13.12 1.76
CA ARG A 70 15.36 -14.29 0.87
C ARG A 70 16.29 -14.22 -0.32
N ILE A 71 16.44 -13.05 -0.93
CA ILE A 71 17.41 -12.81 -2.01
C ILE A 71 18.83 -13.00 -1.47
N ALA A 72 19.16 -12.43 -0.31
CA ALA A 72 20.48 -12.56 0.31
C ALA A 72 20.86 -14.02 0.59
N SER A 73 19.91 -14.85 1.01
CA SER A 73 20.13 -16.27 1.27
C SER A 73 20.08 -17.15 0.02
N GLY A 74 19.77 -16.58 -1.15
CA GLY A 74 19.53 -17.35 -2.38
C GLY A 74 18.29 -18.26 -2.32
N ALA A 75 17.33 -17.93 -1.45
CA ALA A 75 16.07 -18.65 -1.26
C ALA A 75 14.89 -17.97 -1.97
N ALA A 76 15.13 -16.83 -2.62
CA ALA A 76 14.19 -16.27 -3.57
C ALA A 76 14.29 -17.08 -4.88
N ASP A 77 13.16 -17.50 -5.42
CA ASP A 77 13.08 -18.20 -6.73
C ASP A 77 13.37 -17.25 -7.91
N GLU A 78 13.65 -15.99 -7.63
CA GLU A 78 13.68 -14.90 -8.60
C GLU A 78 15.13 -14.49 -8.90
N ASP A 79 15.44 -14.32 -10.20
CA ASP A 79 16.75 -13.86 -10.66
C ASP A 79 16.98 -12.38 -10.31
N ALA A 80 17.43 -12.13 -9.08
CA ALA A 80 17.89 -10.81 -8.65
C ALA A 80 19.10 -10.32 -9.48
N SER A 81 19.75 -11.20 -10.25
CA SER A 81 20.86 -10.89 -11.15
C SER A 81 20.48 -10.03 -12.35
N ASP A 82 19.20 -9.95 -12.70
CA ASP A 82 18.72 -9.11 -13.80
C ASP A 82 18.68 -7.62 -13.43
N PHE A 83 18.81 -7.30 -12.15
CA PHE A 83 18.76 -5.94 -11.64
C PHE A 83 20.16 -5.41 -11.30
N PRO A 84 20.39 -4.09 -11.44
CA PRO A 84 21.70 -3.48 -11.19
C PRO A 84 22.12 -3.53 -9.72
N SER A 85 21.17 -3.70 -8.79
CA SER A 85 21.43 -3.91 -7.37
C SER A 85 20.32 -4.73 -6.73
N ARG A 86 20.61 -5.29 -5.56
CA ARG A 86 19.65 -6.05 -4.76
C ARG A 86 18.47 -5.18 -4.32
N GLU A 87 18.74 -3.93 -3.93
CA GLU A 87 17.70 -2.97 -3.53
C GLU A 87 16.77 -2.66 -4.71
N LYS A 88 17.30 -2.52 -5.93
CA LYS A 88 16.49 -2.35 -7.14
C LYS A 88 15.68 -3.61 -7.46
N ALA A 89 16.22 -4.81 -7.22
CA ALA A 89 15.44 -6.05 -7.35
C ALA A 89 14.27 -6.07 -6.37
N VAL A 90 14.51 -5.80 -5.07
CA VAL A 90 13.46 -5.75 -4.04
C VAL A 90 12.40 -4.72 -4.40
N TRP A 91 12.81 -3.50 -4.75
CA TRP A 91 11.91 -2.42 -5.15
C TRP A 91 11.04 -2.81 -6.34
N SER A 92 11.65 -3.22 -7.45
CA SER A 92 10.91 -3.56 -8.68
C SER A 92 9.97 -4.74 -8.50
N LYS A 93 10.29 -5.69 -7.60
CA LYS A 93 9.43 -6.83 -7.31
C LYS A 93 8.21 -6.47 -6.49
N LEU A 94 8.38 -5.66 -5.45
CA LEU A 94 7.27 -5.25 -4.59
C LEU A 94 6.46 -4.12 -5.20
N ILE A 95 7.13 -3.22 -5.93
CA ILE A 95 6.57 -2.03 -6.53
C ILE A 95 6.61 -2.20 -8.04
N THR A 96 5.68 -2.99 -8.56
CA THR A 96 5.33 -2.95 -9.98
C THR A 96 4.22 -1.92 -10.16
N TYR A 97 4.43 -1.00 -11.10
CA TYR A 97 3.42 0.01 -11.41
C TYR A 97 2.19 -0.66 -12.02
N ARG A 98 1.00 -0.17 -11.65
CA ARG A 98 -0.27 -0.41 -12.34
C ARG A 98 -0.20 0.26 -13.73
N GLU A 99 0.57 -0.26 -14.67
CA GLU A 99 0.58 0.18 -16.06
C GLU A 99 -0.27 -0.77 -16.92
N GLU A 100 -1.57 -0.88 -16.62
CA GLU A 100 -2.68 -1.19 -17.56
C GLU A 100 -3.98 -1.42 -16.79
N SER A 101 -4.67 -0.34 -16.41
CA SER A 101 -6.13 -0.34 -16.35
C SER A 101 -6.62 1.06 -16.69
N GLY A 102 -6.09 1.58 -17.81
CA GLY A 102 -6.68 2.68 -18.56
C GLY A 102 -7.76 2.15 -19.53
N GLY A 103 -8.48 1.11 -19.14
CA GLY A 103 -9.68 0.64 -19.81
C GLY A 103 -10.88 1.29 -19.16
N GLU A 104 -11.57 2.14 -19.93
CA GLU A 104 -12.90 2.69 -19.70
C GLU A 104 -13.66 2.07 -18.51
N PHE A 105 -14.00 2.88 -17.51
CA PHE A 105 -14.93 2.49 -16.45
C PHE A 105 -16.33 2.35 -17.07
N GLU A 106 -16.54 1.27 -17.82
CA GLU A 106 -17.86 0.79 -18.14
C GLU A 106 -18.45 0.21 -16.85
N THR A 107 -19.56 0.79 -16.43
CA THR A 107 -20.33 0.36 -15.27
C THR A 107 -21.01 -0.97 -15.58
N ALA A 108 -20.25 -2.07 -15.54
CA ALA A 108 -20.77 -3.41 -15.70
C ALA A 108 -20.27 -4.29 -14.54
N GLY A 109 -21.20 -4.64 -13.65
CA GLY A 109 -20.92 -5.48 -12.50
C GLY A 109 -20.30 -6.82 -12.90
N GLY A 110 -19.12 -7.08 -12.36
CA GLY A 110 -18.38 -8.34 -12.48
C GLY A 110 -17.11 -8.17 -11.68
N GLY A 111 -16.89 -9.03 -10.69
CA GLY A 111 -15.89 -8.87 -9.63
C GLY A 111 -14.52 -8.42 -10.13
N ARG A 112 -14.00 -7.35 -9.52
CA ARG A 112 -12.59 -6.97 -9.66
C ARG A 112 -11.77 -8.13 -9.12
N ASP A 113 -10.92 -8.71 -9.97
CA ASP A 113 -9.93 -9.69 -9.56
C ASP A 113 -9.10 -9.12 -8.41
N ARG A 114 -9.11 -9.83 -7.28
CA ARG A 114 -8.41 -9.43 -6.06
C ARG A 114 -6.89 -9.64 -6.20
N ASP A 115 -6.45 -10.32 -7.26
CA ASP A 115 -5.08 -10.81 -7.48
C ASP A 115 -4.00 -9.71 -7.70
N ASP A 116 -4.41 -8.45 -7.88
CA ASP A 116 -3.49 -7.31 -8.07
C ASP A 116 -3.26 -6.48 -6.80
N LEU A 117 -3.83 -6.89 -5.66
CA LEU A 117 -3.58 -6.26 -4.38
C LEU A 117 -2.45 -7.01 -3.64
N PRO A 118 -1.68 -6.35 -2.76
CA PRO A 118 -0.77 -7.03 -1.83
C PRO A 118 -1.52 -7.97 -0.89
N GLU A 119 -0.89 -9.08 -0.47
CA GLU A 119 -1.54 -10.23 0.20
C GLU A 119 -2.41 -9.85 1.43
N PHE A 120 -2.07 -8.76 2.12
CA PHE A 120 -2.83 -8.27 3.27
C PHE A 120 -4.21 -7.68 2.92
N LEU A 121 -4.39 -7.15 1.70
CA LEU A 121 -5.65 -6.54 1.28
C LEU A 121 -6.68 -7.59 0.84
N TYR A 122 -6.28 -8.84 0.58
CA TYR A 122 -7.21 -9.93 0.33
C TYR A 122 -8.00 -10.33 1.59
N HIS A 123 -7.47 -10.03 2.77
CA HIS A 123 -8.06 -10.43 4.05
C HIS A 123 -9.05 -9.41 4.59
N ILE A 124 -8.98 -8.17 4.09
CA ILE A 124 -9.90 -7.11 4.47
C ILE A 124 -11.00 -7.07 3.43
N ASP A 125 -12.08 -7.83 3.66
CA ASP A 125 -13.28 -7.73 2.83
C ASP A 125 -14.04 -6.44 3.19
N LEU A 126 -13.62 -5.33 2.58
CA LEU A 126 -14.18 -3.99 2.81
C LEU A 126 -15.66 -3.90 2.39
N ASP A 127 -16.09 -4.71 1.44
CA ASP A 127 -17.49 -4.80 1.00
C ASP A 127 -18.35 -5.63 1.98
N ALA A 128 -17.73 -6.50 2.77
CA ALA A 128 -18.41 -7.26 3.82
C ALA A 128 -18.57 -6.46 5.13
N LEU A 129 -17.95 -5.27 5.24
CA LEU A 129 -18.18 -4.37 6.37
C LEU A 129 -19.54 -3.67 6.20
N ASP A 130 -20.59 -4.36 6.61
CA ASP A 130 -21.94 -3.80 6.64
C ASP A 130 -21.94 -2.58 7.59
N ARG A 131 -22.46 -1.43 7.13
CA ARG A 131 -22.53 -0.20 7.94
C ARG A 131 -23.30 -0.41 9.24
N ASP A 132 -24.16 -1.44 9.30
CA ASP A 132 -24.93 -1.82 10.48
C ASP A 132 -24.10 -2.50 11.58
N ASP A 133 -22.90 -3.05 11.30
CA ASP A 133 -22.05 -3.66 12.34
C ASP A 133 -21.33 -2.62 13.22
N LEU A 134 -21.15 -1.39 12.72
CA LEU A 134 -20.67 -0.25 13.51
C LEU A 134 -21.65 0.11 14.64
N ALA A 135 -22.94 -0.16 14.48
CA ALA A 135 -23.96 0.11 15.49
C ALA A 135 -23.97 -0.94 16.63
N ARG A 136 -23.34 -2.10 16.45
CA ARG A 136 -23.18 -3.13 17.50
C ARG A 136 -21.96 -2.89 18.38
N LEU A 137 -21.02 -2.07 17.93
CA LEU A 137 -19.92 -1.62 18.76
C LEU A 137 -20.49 -0.71 19.83
N ARG A 138 -20.43 -1.17 21.09
CA ARG A 138 -20.82 -0.37 22.25
C ARG A 138 -19.82 0.76 22.39
N LEU A 139 -20.08 1.87 21.72
CA LEU A 139 -19.30 3.09 21.81
C LEU A 139 -19.21 3.48 23.30
N PRO A 140 -18.00 3.75 23.82
CA PRO A 140 -17.87 4.25 25.17
C PRO A 140 -18.65 5.56 25.35
N GLU A 141 -19.19 5.79 26.55
CA GLU A 141 -20.08 6.91 26.87
C GLU A 141 -19.51 8.32 26.52
N PHE A 142 -18.20 8.45 26.33
CA PHE A 142 -17.58 9.72 25.94
C PHE A 142 -17.79 10.12 24.47
N LEU A 143 -18.18 9.18 23.59
CA LEU A 143 -18.46 9.42 22.17
C LEU A 143 -19.96 9.58 21.86
N SER A 144 -20.84 9.24 22.81
CA SER A 144 -22.26 9.46 22.67
C SER A 144 -22.56 10.94 22.90
N ARG A 145 -22.76 11.69 21.81
CA ARG A 145 -23.20 13.08 21.89
C ARG A 145 -24.60 13.13 22.50
N LYS A 146 -24.76 13.97 23.53
CA LYS A 146 -25.99 14.20 24.28
C LYS A 146 -27.02 14.98 23.47
#